data_AF-A0AB39SS09-F1
#
_entry.id   AF-A0AB39SS09-F1
#
_cell.length_a   1.000
_cell.length_b   1.000
_cell.length_c   1.000
_cell.angle_alpha   90.00
_cell.angle_beta   90.00
_cell.angle_gamma   90.00
#
_symmetry.space_group_name_H-M   'P 1'
#
loop_
_entity.id
_entity.type
_entity.pdbx_description
1 polymer ?
#
loop_
_entity_poly.entity_id
_entity_poly.type
_entity_poly.pdbx_seq_one_letter_code
_entity_poly.pdbx_strand_id
1 'polypeptide(L)'
;MTYGRAVIPALIGGLLLTALLWWAGATADALRLPGSGDQLGAERVAELQSWLAPWAYDPPAFLDAGAMVSGYVADTMGGDDRGHYAGLYTTGLQIRYGTVLVAHVLGALLLVRRLPPVRGRTAAAFLALWAWGAVAGTLALAVSAPWLIASTGHGSYRFLPQLASVIASGRQLPVAVGLVAAAATVLVARITARGAEPLPRTDVPARAARLAATAGTAVIALSVVVLSYHSAAAALQEFSPDGGFLSEPGDLLRQWLLLGAWSGPEGGPLGEWLLYRASDVLLLVVVWWALRTLPGLLTRATLPAMAAGAVCATVLGLLASQLLRIAVVQAGPQQGLLHFSAGIGNGVPAALTFGLAAGAVATTVLRLSLRGAPNAAAEAPNAAA
;
A
#
# COMPACT_ATOMS: atom_id res chain seq x y z
N MET A 1 22.89 7.04 9.09
CA MET A 1 22.31 8.30 9.61
C MET A 1 21.94 8.09 11.08
N THR A 2 22.26 9.03 11.96
CA THR A 2 21.86 8.96 13.38
C THR A 2 20.35 9.15 13.51
N TYR A 3 19.74 8.65 14.60
CA TYR A 3 18.30 8.80 14.83
C TYR A 3 17.87 10.27 14.79
N GLY A 4 18.57 11.16 15.49
CA GLY A 4 18.23 12.59 15.53
C GLY A 4 18.16 13.25 14.15
N ARG A 5 19.04 12.88 13.21
CA ARG A 5 19.02 13.45 11.84
C ARG A 5 17.91 12.86 10.98
N ALA A 6 17.47 11.62 11.24
CA ALA A 6 16.40 10.97 10.47
C ALA A 6 14.99 11.31 10.98
N VAL A 7 14.85 11.75 12.24
CA VAL A 7 13.54 12.11 12.82
C VAL A 7 12.94 13.34 12.14
N ILE A 8 13.73 14.41 11.93
CA ILE A 8 13.26 15.66 11.32
C ILE A 8 12.60 15.42 9.95
N PRO A 9 13.27 14.78 8.96
CA PRO A 9 12.63 14.54 7.66
C PRO A 9 11.44 13.59 7.73
N ALA A 10 11.45 12.61 8.64
CA ALA A 10 10.33 11.69 8.83
C ALA A 10 9.09 12.41 9.37
N LEU A 11 9.26 13.30 10.36
CA LEU A 11 8.19 14.12 10.91
C LEU A 11 7.63 15.09 9.87
N ILE A 12 8.49 15.79 9.13
CA ILE A 12 8.03 16.71 8.07
C ILE A 12 7.23 15.96 7.01
N GLY A 13 7.70 14.80 6.57
CA GLY A 13 6.96 13.95 5.63
C GLY A 13 5.61 13.50 6.15
N GLY A 14 5.58 13.00 7.41
CA GLY A 14 4.36 12.54 8.05
C GLY A 14 3.34 13.65 8.27
N LEU A 15 3.79 14.82 8.74
CA LEU A 15 2.93 16.00 8.91
C LEU A 15 2.40 16.49 7.56
N LEU A 16 3.24 16.55 6.53
CA LEU A 16 2.82 16.98 5.20
C LEU A 16 1.82 16.01 4.57
N LEU A 17 2.08 14.70 4.65
CA LEU A 17 1.15 13.66 4.19
C LEU A 17 -0.19 13.80 4.90
N THR A 18 -0.17 13.90 6.23
CA THR A 18 -1.38 14.00 7.04
C THR A 18 -2.15 15.29 6.75
N ALA A 19 -1.46 16.43 6.66
CA ALA A 19 -2.06 17.73 6.38
C ALA A 19 -2.66 17.81 4.97
N LEU A 20 -2.02 17.21 3.96
CA LEU A 20 -2.55 17.18 2.61
C LEU A 20 -3.76 16.24 2.48
N LEU A 21 -3.74 15.09 3.17
CA LEU A 21 -4.93 14.22 3.25
C LEU A 21 -6.08 14.90 3.99
N TRP A 22 -5.75 15.60 5.08
CA TRP A 22 -6.69 16.40 5.86
C TRP A 22 -7.34 17.50 5.01
N TRP A 23 -6.51 18.25 4.29
CA TRP A 23 -6.95 19.30 3.39
C TRP A 23 -7.80 18.74 2.25
N ALA A 24 -7.40 17.61 1.67
CA ALA A 24 -8.19 16.91 0.66
C ALA A 24 -9.57 16.48 1.21
N GLY A 25 -9.62 15.94 2.43
CA GLY A 25 -10.87 15.63 3.12
C GLY A 25 -11.78 16.86 3.22
N ALA A 26 -11.25 18.01 3.64
CA ALA A 26 -12.00 19.27 3.73
C ALA A 26 -12.45 19.82 2.37
N THR A 27 -11.71 19.54 1.28
CA THR A 27 -12.14 19.95 -0.07
C THR A 27 -13.36 19.18 -0.58
N ALA A 28 -13.67 18.01 -0.01
CA ALA A 28 -14.88 17.26 -0.35
C ALA A 28 -16.16 18.10 -0.11
N ASP A 29 -16.15 18.89 0.96
CA ASP A 29 -17.29 19.72 1.38
C ASP A 29 -17.44 20.92 0.45
N ALA A 30 -16.33 21.51 0.01
CA ALA A 30 -16.33 22.57 -0.99
C ALA A 30 -16.91 22.13 -2.35
N LEU A 31 -16.73 20.85 -2.72
CA LEU A 31 -17.30 20.29 -3.95
C LEU A 31 -18.82 20.10 -3.89
N ARG A 32 -19.44 20.17 -2.70
CA ARG A 32 -20.91 20.08 -2.53
C ARG A 32 -21.62 21.43 -2.68
N LEU A 33 -20.87 22.54 -2.78
CA LEU A 33 -21.44 23.88 -2.90
C LEU A 33 -22.18 24.06 -4.26
N PRO A 34 -23.34 24.74 -4.29
CA PRO A 34 -24.05 25.05 -5.52
C PRO A 34 -23.14 25.80 -6.50
N GLY A 35 -22.96 25.28 -7.72
CA GLY A 35 -22.12 25.87 -8.78
C GLY A 35 -20.80 25.14 -9.07
N SER A 36 -20.38 24.19 -8.22
CA SER A 36 -19.20 23.34 -8.50
C SER A 36 -19.41 22.44 -9.72
N GLY A 37 -20.62 21.87 -9.86
CA GLY A 37 -21.04 21.04 -10.99
C GLY A 37 -21.11 21.78 -12.32
N ASP A 38 -21.44 23.07 -12.29
CA ASP A 38 -21.57 23.90 -13.50
C ASP A 38 -20.20 24.26 -14.10
N GLN A 39 -19.16 24.43 -13.27
CA GLN A 39 -17.81 24.77 -13.73
C GLN A 39 -16.95 23.56 -14.08
N LEU A 40 -17.08 22.46 -13.33
CA LEU A 40 -16.22 21.27 -13.48
C LEU A 40 -16.88 20.14 -14.26
N GLY A 41 -18.21 20.17 -14.41
CA GLY A 41 -19.02 19.09 -14.93
C GLY A 41 -19.40 18.07 -13.84
N ALA A 42 -20.68 17.68 -13.81
CA ALA A 42 -21.24 16.80 -12.78
C ALA A 42 -20.52 15.46 -12.63
N GLU A 43 -20.07 14.87 -13.75
CA GLU A 43 -19.34 13.58 -13.75
C GLU A 43 -17.98 13.69 -13.04
N ARG A 44 -17.21 14.75 -13.31
CA ARG A 44 -15.90 14.97 -12.67
C ARG A 44 -16.05 15.26 -11.18
N VAL A 45 -17.09 16.03 -10.80
CA VAL A 45 -17.38 16.32 -9.40
C VAL A 45 -17.75 15.05 -8.64
N ALA A 46 -18.63 14.21 -9.19
CA ALA A 46 -19.00 12.93 -8.60
C ALA A 46 -17.78 12.00 -8.42
N GLU A 47 -16.88 12.00 -9.39
CA GLU A 47 -15.66 11.22 -9.33
C GLU A 47 -14.66 11.74 -8.28
N LEU A 48 -14.37 13.05 -8.26
CA LEU A 48 -13.53 13.63 -7.20
C LEU A 48 -14.13 13.41 -5.81
N GLN A 49 -15.45 13.56 -5.67
CA GLN A 49 -16.15 13.24 -4.44
C GLN A 49 -15.94 11.78 -4.04
N SER A 50 -15.98 10.83 -4.98
CA SER A 50 -15.74 9.41 -4.67
C SER A 50 -14.32 9.14 -4.12
N TRP A 51 -13.32 9.90 -4.54
CA TRP A 51 -11.94 9.76 -4.07
C TRP A 51 -11.69 10.43 -2.72
N LEU A 52 -12.34 11.58 -2.52
CA LEU A 52 -12.20 12.41 -1.32
C LEU A 52 -13.10 11.91 -0.19
N ALA A 53 -14.24 11.30 -0.50
CA ALA A 53 -15.26 10.85 0.45
C ALA A 53 -14.70 10.01 1.60
N PRO A 54 -13.75 9.07 1.38
CA PRO A 54 -13.16 8.33 2.49
C PRO A 54 -12.47 9.27 3.49
N TRP A 55 -11.83 10.34 3.02
CA TRP A 55 -11.08 11.28 3.85
C TRP A 55 -11.93 12.45 4.37
N ALA A 56 -13.18 12.58 3.92
CA ALA A 56 -14.06 13.68 4.26
C ALA A 56 -14.51 13.67 5.74
N TYR A 57 -14.72 14.87 6.29
CA TYR A 57 -15.13 15.08 7.68
C TYR A 57 -16.61 14.94 7.91
N ASP A 58 -17.42 15.26 6.90
CA ASP A 58 -18.86 15.14 7.00
C ASP A 58 -19.28 13.68 7.09
N PRO A 59 -20.14 13.32 8.05
CA PRO A 59 -20.76 12.02 8.05
C PRO A 59 -21.55 11.82 6.74
N PRO A 60 -21.54 10.62 6.15
CA PRO A 60 -22.33 10.37 4.95
C PRO A 60 -23.83 10.63 5.21
N ALA A 61 -24.53 11.15 4.20
CA ALA A 61 -25.91 11.67 4.31
C ALA A 61 -26.95 10.70 4.92
N PHE A 62 -26.67 9.39 4.96
CA PHE A 62 -27.53 8.42 5.64
C PHE A 62 -27.49 8.52 7.18
N LEU A 63 -26.40 9.09 7.74
CA LEU A 63 -26.27 9.42 9.16
C LEU A 63 -27.05 10.70 9.50
N ASP A 64 -27.06 11.68 8.59
CA ASP A 64 -27.85 12.92 8.75
C ASP A 64 -29.35 12.69 8.52
N ALA A 65 -29.71 11.82 7.57
CA ALA A 65 -31.10 11.52 7.25
C ALA A 65 -31.78 10.58 8.26
N GLY A 66 -31.04 10.00 9.21
CA GLY A 66 -31.59 9.03 10.17
C GLY A 66 -32.32 7.87 9.49
N ALA A 67 -31.56 6.91 8.95
CA ALA A 67 -32.08 5.58 8.65
C ALA A 67 -33.36 5.53 7.78
N MET A 68 -33.26 5.92 6.50
CA MET A 68 -34.17 5.44 5.44
C MET A 68 -33.46 4.46 4.50
N VAL A 69 -32.67 3.54 5.05
CA VAL A 69 -32.29 2.32 4.35
C VAL A 69 -33.05 1.18 5.01
N SER A 70 -34.00 0.63 4.26
CA SER A 70 -34.90 -0.49 4.57
C SER A 70 -34.28 -1.52 5.51
N GLY A 71 -34.61 -1.45 6.81
CA GLY A 71 -34.16 -2.41 7.83
C GLY A 71 -34.09 -1.84 9.25
N TYR A 72 -34.11 -0.52 9.42
CA TYR A 72 -34.12 0.12 10.74
C TYR A 72 -35.49 -0.02 11.41
N VAL A 73 -35.57 -0.83 12.46
CA VAL A 73 -36.66 -0.75 13.43
C VAL A 73 -36.35 0.47 14.30
N ALA A 74 -37.08 1.56 14.09
CA ALA A 74 -37.02 2.68 15.02
C ALA A 74 -37.52 2.18 16.37
N ASP A 75 -36.61 2.07 17.34
CA ASP A 75 -37.01 1.80 18.71
C ASP A 75 -37.79 3.02 19.20
N THR A 76 -39.08 2.83 19.42
CA THR A 76 -40.03 3.86 19.85
C THR A 76 -39.78 4.37 21.28
N MET A 77 -38.67 3.97 21.92
CA MET A 77 -38.24 4.44 23.24
C MET A 77 -36.99 5.32 23.17
N GLY A 78 -37.18 6.60 22.80
CA GLY A 78 -36.50 7.76 23.39
C GLY A 78 -34.99 7.67 23.71
N GLY A 79 -34.14 7.37 22.73
CA GLY A 79 -32.69 7.57 22.82
C GLY A 79 -32.14 8.19 21.53
N ASP A 80 -31.49 9.34 21.63
CA ASP A 80 -30.89 10.06 20.48
C ASP A 80 -29.57 9.38 20.05
N ASP A 81 -29.67 8.15 19.55
CA ASP A 81 -28.54 7.30 19.15
C ASP A 81 -27.68 7.92 18.01
N ARG A 82 -28.20 8.95 17.33
CA ARG A 82 -27.44 9.73 16.33
C ARG A 82 -26.14 10.29 16.88
N GLY A 83 -26.14 10.77 18.13
CA GLY A 83 -24.94 11.29 18.78
C GLY A 83 -23.85 10.23 18.97
N HIS A 84 -24.25 8.98 19.25
CA HIS A 84 -23.31 7.86 19.42
C HIS A 84 -22.68 7.43 18.09
N TYR A 85 -23.48 7.30 17.02
CA TYR A 85 -22.96 6.94 15.69
C TYR A 85 -22.06 8.02 15.08
N ALA A 86 -22.42 9.30 15.24
CA ALA A 86 -21.56 10.42 14.86
C ALA A 86 -20.26 10.46 15.68
N GLY A 87 -20.33 10.15 16.98
CA GLY A 87 -19.15 9.98 17.84
C GLY A 87 -18.21 8.87 17.37
N LEU A 88 -18.74 7.74 16.91
CA LEU A 88 -17.97 6.64 16.33
C LEU A 88 -17.30 7.03 15.00
N TYR A 89 -18.02 7.73 14.13
CA TYR A 89 -17.50 8.20 12.86
C TYR A 89 -16.32 9.17 13.06
N THR A 90 -16.50 10.17 13.92
CA THR A 90 -15.46 11.15 14.26
C THR A 90 -14.24 10.49 14.90
N THR A 91 -14.45 9.53 15.81
CA THR A 91 -13.38 8.73 16.40
C THR A 91 -12.62 7.93 15.33
N GLY A 92 -13.34 7.28 14.40
CA GLY A 92 -12.75 6.56 13.28
C GLY A 92 -11.85 7.44 12.41
N LEU A 93 -12.28 8.67 12.10
CA LEU A 93 -11.46 9.64 11.37
C LEU A 93 -10.22 10.09 12.16
N GLN A 94 -10.35 10.37 13.46
CA GLN A 94 -9.21 10.72 14.31
C GLN A 94 -8.16 9.60 14.34
N ILE A 95 -8.61 8.35 14.51
CA ILE A 95 -7.76 7.17 14.45
C ILE A 95 -7.09 7.05 13.09
N ARG A 96 -7.83 7.31 12.00
CA ARG A 96 -7.28 7.26 10.63
C ARG A 96 -6.13 8.24 10.46
N TYR A 97 -6.33 9.52 10.74
CA TYR A 97 -5.29 10.55 10.57
C TYR A 97 -4.10 10.31 11.51
N GLY A 98 -4.35 9.94 12.77
CA GLY A 98 -3.28 9.55 13.70
C GLY A 98 -2.48 8.35 13.20
N THR A 99 -3.15 7.34 12.64
CA THR A 99 -2.51 6.15 12.09
C THR A 99 -1.66 6.48 10.86
N VAL A 100 -2.14 7.33 9.95
CA VAL A 100 -1.33 7.78 8.80
C VAL A 100 -0.02 8.40 9.29
N LEU A 101 -0.11 9.34 10.25
CA LEU A 101 1.05 10.03 10.79
C LEU A 101 2.04 9.05 11.40
N VAL A 102 1.57 8.18 12.31
CA VAL A 102 2.44 7.23 13.02
C VAL A 102 3.05 6.21 12.05
N ALA A 103 2.24 5.59 11.19
CA ALA A 103 2.71 4.58 10.24
C ALA A 103 3.72 5.17 9.24
N HIS A 104 3.46 6.37 8.74
CA HIS A 104 4.38 7.05 7.84
C HIS A 104 5.69 7.43 8.54
N VAL A 105 5.62 8.06 9.72
CA VAL A 105 6.81 8.47 10.48
C VAL A 105 7.69 7.27 10.82
N LEU A 106 7.11 6.16 11.30
CA LEU A 106 7.87 4.96 11.65
C LEU A 106 8.59 4.35 10.45
N GLY A 107 7.90 4.20 9.32
CA GLY A 107 8.55 3.67 8.12
C GLY A 107 9.51 4.65 7.45
N ALA A 108 9.20 5.94 7.42
CA ALA A 108 10.12 6.96 6.93
C ALA A 108 11.39 7.01 7.77
N LEU A 109 11.29 6.92 9.10
CA LEU A 109 12.43 6.83 10.00
C LEU A 109 13.29 5.59 9.69
N LEU A 110 12.65 4.43 9.51
CA LEU A 110 13.33 3.19 9.14
C LEU A 110 14.04 3.32 7.77
N LEU A 111 13.33 3.81 6.75
CA LEU A 111 13.81 3.94 5.38
C LEU A 111 14.92 4.98 5.26
N VAL A 112 14.75 6.20 5.79
CA VAL A 112 15.78 7.25 5.76
C VAL A 112 17.04 6.82 6.51
N ARG A 113 16.89 6.11 7.62
CA ARG A 113 18.04 5.61 8.39
C ARG A 113 18.81 4.54 7.64
N ARG A 114 18.08 3.62 6.97
CA ARG A 114 18.67 2.44 6.32
C ARG A 114 19.08 2.69 4.87
N LEU A 115 18.44 3.63 4.21
CA LEU A 115 18.62 4.03 2.82
C LEU A 115 18.75 5.56 2.72
N PRO A 116 19.80 6.16 3.34
CA PRO A 116 19.95 7.61 3.34
C PRO A 116 20.11 8.14 1.90
N PRO A 117 19.44 9.26 1.53
CA PRO A 117 19.35 9.75 0.15
C PRO A 117 20.64 10.45 -0.34
N VAL A 118 21.79 9.79 -0.20
CA VAL A 118 23.13 10.30 -0.49
C VAL A 118 23.87 9.31 -1.40
N ARG A 119 24.73 9.81 -2.32
CA ARG A 119 25.59 9.04 -3.24
C ARG A 119 24.83 7.98 -4.07
N GLY A 120 23.90 8.45 -4.91
CA GLY A 120 23.15 7.59 -5.85
C GLY A 120 21.94 6.84 -5.28
N ARG A 121 21.65 7.01 -3.98
CA ARG A 121 20.49 6.39 -3.31
C ARG A 121 19.22 7.25 -3.31
N THR A 122 19.30 8.45 -3.87
CA THR A 122 18.21 9.44 -3.79
C THR A 122 16.94 8.96 -4.49
N ALA A 123 17.07 8.39 -5.69
CA ALA A 123 15.92 7.85 -6.42
C ALA A 123 15.29 6.65 -5.67
N ALA A 124 16.11 5.72 -5.19
CA ALA A 124 15.62 4.58 -4.41
C ALA A 124 14.91 5.02 -3.11
N ALA A 125 15.44 6.03 -2.42
CA ALA A 125 14.82 6.58 -1.22
C ALA A 125 13.51 7.30 -1.50
N PHE A 126 13.47 8.09 -2.57
CA PHE A 126 12.25 8.73 -3.02
C PHE A 126 11.16 7.72 -3.37
N LEU A 127 11.49 6.73 -4.20
CA LEU A 127 10.53 5.68 -4.60
C LEU A 127 10.07 4.83 -3.40
N ALA A 128 10.95 4.49 -2.48
CA ALA A 128 10.58 3.75 -1.27
C ALA A 128 9.67 4.57 -0.35
N LEU A 129 9.98 5.85 -0.13
CA LEU A 129 9.16 6.73 0.70
C LEU A 129 7.80 7.01 0.05
N TRP A 130 7.75 7.15 -1.27
CA TRP A 130 6.52 7.32 -2.01
C TRP A 130 5.62 6.09 -1.88
N ALA A 131 6.16 4.90 -2.13
CA ALA A 131 5.45 3.64 -1.94
C ALA A 131 4.98 3.46 -0.49
N TRP A 132 5.81 3.86 0.48
CA TRP A 132 5.44 3.82 1.90
C TRP A 132 4.30 4.79 2.25
N GLY A 133 4.16 5.91 1.54
CA GLY A 133 3.00 6.80 1.68
C GLY A 133 1.67 6.09 1.38
N ALA A 134 1.62 5.33 0.28
CA ALA A 134 0.46 4.52 -0.07
C ALA A 134 0.17 3.41 0.96
N VAL A 135 1.22 2.77 1.47
CA VAL A 135 1.14 1.78 2.56
C VAL A 135 0.55 2.40 3.83
N ALA A 136 1.04 3.56 4.25
CA ALA A 136 0.57 4.25 5.46
C ALA A 136 -0.93 4.61 5.35
N GLY A 137 -1.38 5.08 4.18
CA GLY A 137 -2.80 5.32 3.92
C GLY A 137 -3.64 4.05 4.02
N THR A 138 -3.15 2.95 3.45
CA THR A 138 -3.84 1.64 3.50
C THR A 138 -3.94 1.10 4.94
N LEU A 139 -2.87 1.21 5.73
CA LEU A 139 -2.86 0.83 7.13
C LEU A 139 -3.84 1.69 7.94
N ALA A 140 -3.91 2.99 7.67
CA ALA A 140 -4.85 3.89 8.34
C ALA A 140 -6.31 3.55 8.03
N LEU A 141 -6.63 3.19 6.78
CA LEU A 141 -7.96 2.69 6.41
C LEU A 141 -8.29 1.40 7.16
N ALA A 142 -7.36 0.44 7.20
CA ALA A 142 -7.57 -0.82 7.90
C ALA A 142 -7.78 -0.64 9.41
N VAL A 143 -6.96 0.20 10.05
CA VAL A 143 -7.03 0.44 11.50
C VAL A 143 -8.29 1.23 11.87
N SER A 144 -8.72 2.19 11.06
CA SER A 144 -9.93 2.98 11.34
C SER A 144 -11.24 2.28 10.99
N ALA A 145 -11.20 1.25 10.14
CA ALA A 145 -12.39 0.60 9.59
C ALA A 145 -13.39 0.07 10.64
N PRO A 146 -12.98 -0.55 11.77
CA PRO A 146 -13.94 -1.04 12.76
C PRO A 146 -14.89 0.04 13.30
N TRP A 147 -14.36 1.24 13.58
CA TRP A 147 -15.16 2.38 14.06
C TRP A 147 -16.13 2.90 13.00
N LEU A 148 -15.69 2.91 11.73
CA LEU A 148 -16.51 3.39 10.62
C LEU A 148 -17.59 2.38 10.22
N ILE A 149 -17.32 1.08 10.38
CA ILE A 149 -18.34 0.05 10.21
C ILE A 149 -19.37 0.17 11.32
N ALA A 150 -18.92 0.27 12.57
CA ALA A 150 -19.80 0.46 13.72
C ALA A 150 -20.63 1.74 13.60
N SER A 151 -20.08 2.84 13.07
CA SER A 151 -20.83 4.09 12.86
C SER A 151 -21.99 3.95 11.88
N THR A 152 -22.00 2.93 11.01
CA THR A 152 -23.13 2.66 10.10
C THR A 152 -24.25 1.81 10.70
N GLY A 153 -24.14 1.38 11.96
CA GLY A 153 -25.14 0.53 12.60
C GLY A 153 -25.10 -0.96 12.21
N HIS A 154 -24.12 -1.39 11.40
CA HIS A 154 -24.00 -2.77 10.91
C HIS A 154 -23.00 -3.62 11.71
N GLY A 155 -22.97 -3.48 13.05
CA GLY A 155 -21.88 -3.98 13.91
C GLY A 155 -21.55 -5.48 13.85
N SER A 156 -22.33 -6.32 13.18
CA SER A 156 -22.11 -7.77 13.11
C SER A 156 -22.39 -8.44 11.76
N TYR A 157 -23.11 -7.81 10.83
CA TYR A 157 -23.48 -8.46 9.57
C TYR A 157 -22.47 -8.17 8.47
N ARG A 158 -21.80 -9.21 7.95
CA ARG A 158 -20.84 -9.10 6.84
C ARG A 158 -19.68 -8.14 7.14
N PHE A 159 -19.16 -8.18 8.36
CA PHE A 159 -18.08 -7.31 8.84
C PHE A 159 -16.83 -7.39 7.96
N LEU A 160 -16.41 -8.60 7.56
CA LEU A 160 -15.23 -8.80 6.72
C LEU A 160 -15.38 -8.22 5.30
N PRO A 161 -16.52 -8.42 4.61
CA PRO A 161 -16.86 -7.67 3.40
C PRO A 161 -16.80 -6.16 3.54
N GLN A 162 -17.32 -5.63 4.64
CA GLN A 162 -17.30 -4.19 4.90
C GLN A 162 -15.89 -3.68 5.18
N LEU A 163 -15.10 -4.42 5.96
CA LEU A 163 -13.69 -4.15 6.22
C LEU A 163 -12.91 -4.07 4.91
N ALA A 164 -13.12 -5.04 4.03
CA ALA A 164 -12.52 -5.06 2.72
C ALA A 164 -12.92 -3.82 1.90
N SER A 165 -14.20 -3.50 1.84
CA SER A 165 -14.69 -2.30 1.15
C SER A 165 -14.07 -1.00 1.68
N VAL A 166 -13.92 -0.86 3.01
CA VAL A 166 -13.28 0.32 3.60
C VAL A 166 -11.80 0.39 3.25
N ILE A 167 -11.08 -0.72 3.28
CA ILE A 167 -9.67 -0.80 2.83
C ILE A 167 -9.56 -0.56 1.31
N ALA A 168 -10.61 -0.86 0.55
CA ALA A 168 -10.74 -0.57 -0.88
C ALA A 168 -10.90 0.92 -1.17
N SER A 169 -11.65 1.61 -0.32
CA SER A 169 -12.00 3.02 -0.50
C SER A 169 -10.79 3.94 -0.30
N GLY A 170 -10.64 4.96 -1.15
CA GLY A 170 -9.73 6.10 -0.87
C GLY A 170 -8.23 5.83 -1.05
N ARG A 171 -7.87 4.76 -1.78
CA ARG A 171 -6.48 4.32 -2.04
C ARG A 171 -5.67 5.27 -2.90
N GLN A 172 -6.33 6.01 -3.80
CA GLN A 172 -5.65 6.77 -4.84
C GLN A 172 -5.00 8.03 -4.26
N LEU A 173 -5.66 8.63 -3.28
CA LEU A 173 -5.26 9.91 -2.70
C LEU A 173 -3.94 9.81 -1.91
N PRO A 174 -3.71 8.79 -1.06
CA PRO A 174 -2.40 8.52 -0.46
C PRO A 174 -1.27 8.29 -1.46
N VAL A 175 -1.55 7.72 -2.64
CA VAL A 175 -0.53 7.54 -3.69
C VAL A 175 -0.10 8.91 -4.23
N ALA A 176 -1.04 9.79 -4.57
CA ALA A 176 -0.74 11.12 -5.10
C ALA A 176 -0.05 12.01 -4.05
N VAL A 177 -0.65 12.12 -2.86
CA VAL A 177 -0.12 12.94 -1.77
C VAL A 177 1.20 12.40 -1.23
N GLY A 178 1.36 11.07 -1.19
CA GLY A 178 2.60 10.42 -0.80
C GLY A 178 3.80 10.82 -1.65
N LEU A 179 3.59 11.20 -2.92
CA LEU A 179 4.66 11.68 -3.81
C LEU A 179 5.25 13.00 -3.30
N VAL A 180 4.37 13.94 -2.92
CA VAL A 180 4.75 15.25 -2.38
C VAL A 180 5.45 15.09 -1.03
N ALA A 181 4.89 14.24 -0.15
CA ALA A 181 5.50 13.91 1.13
C ALA A 181 6.90 13.30 0.96
N ALA A 182 7.06 12.33 0.04
CA ALA A 182 8.35 11.71 -0.26
C ALA A 182 9.39 12.73 -0.79
N ALA A 183 8.98 13.65 -1.67
CA ALA A 183 9.85 14.69 -2.18
C ALA A 183 10.37 15.58 -1.04
N ALA A 184 9.47 16.05 -0.17
CA ALA A 184 9.82 16.87 0.99
C ALA A 184 10.74 16.12 1.96
N THR A 185 10.41 14.87 2.32
CA THR A 185 11.23 14.03 3.20
C THR A 185 12.63 13.83 2.64
N VAL A 186 12.76 13.51 1.35
CA VAL A 186 14.07 13.30 0.71
C VAL A 186 14.87 14.61 0.67
N LEU A 187 14.23 15.74 0.34
CA LEU A 187 14.89 17.04 0.30
C LEU A 187 15.46 17.41 1.67
N VAL A 188 14.64 17.32 2.72
CA VAL A 188 15.07 17.59 4.11
C VAL A 188 16.11 16.57 4.56
N ALA A 189 15.96 15.29 4.22
CA ALA A 189 16.92 14.25 4.57
C ALA A 189 18.28 14.50 3.92
N ARG A 190 18.32 15.05 2.69
CA ARG A 190 19.57 15.46 2.04
C ARG A 190 20.21 16.66 2.73
N ILE A 191 19.41 17.64 3.13
CA ILE A 191 19.89 18.84 3.84
C ILE A 191 20.50 18.42 5.19
N THR A 192 19.78 17.62 5.98
CA THR A 192 20.22 17.12 7.29
C THR A 192 21.39 16.15 7.22
N ALA A 193 21.61 15.50 6.08
CA ALA A 193 22.76 14.62 5.84
C ALA A 193 24.02 15.36 5.34
N ARG A 194 23.95 16.67 5.05
CA ARG A 194 25.15 17.45 4.68
C ARG A 194 26.19 17.37 5.80
N GLY A 195 27.45 17.13 5.43
CA GLY A 195 28.56 16.97 6.38
C GLY A 195 28.56 15.65 7.17
N ALA A 196 27.64 14.71 6.91
CA ALA A 196 27.74 13.37 7.46
C ALA A 196 28.79 12.56 6.71
N GLU A 197 29.68 11.88 7.44
CA GLU A 197 30.60 10.93 6.83
C GLU A 197 29.84 9.83 6.07
N PRO A 198 30.41 9.36 4.95
CA PRO A 198 29.77 8.36 4.13
C PRO A 198 29.66 7.02 4.87
N LEU A 199 28.42 6.57 5.07
CA LEU A 199 28.20 5.24 5.60
C LEU A 199 28.66 4.19 4.59
N PRO A 200 29.43 3.16 5.02
CA PRO A 200 29.91 2.10 4.15
C PRO A 200 28.73 1.35 3.52
N ARG A 201 28.92 0.93 2.26
CA ARG A 201 28.01 0.00 1.59
C ARG A 201 28.32 -1.40 2.07
N THR A 202 27.29 -2.23 2.18
CA THR A 202 27.51 -3.66 2.40
C THR A 202 27.82 -4.27 1.03
N ASP A 203 29.04 -4.75 0.83
CA ASP A 203 29.36 -5.53 -0.36
C ASP A 203 28.72 -6.91 -0.24
N VAL A 204 27.69 -7.14 -1.04
CA VAL A 204 26.96 -8.41 -1.10
C VAL A 204 27.35 -9.12 -2.39
N PRO A 205 27.82 -10.39 -2.32
CA PRO A 205 28.13 -11.17 -3.51
C PRO A 205 26.94 -11.23 -4.46
N ALA A 206 27.18 -10.97 -5.75
CA ALA A 206 26.10 -10.88 -6.74
C ALA A 206 25.26 -12.17 -6.84
N ARG A 207 25.87 -13.34 -6.61
CA ARG A 207 25.16 -14.63 -6.60
C ARG A 207 24.17 -14.73 -5.43
N ALA A 208 24.61 -14.38 -4.21
CA ALA A 208 23.76 -14.39 -3.03
C ALA A 208 22.59 -13.39 -3.15
N ALA A 209 22.84 -12.20 -3.69
CA ALA A 209 21.80 -11.21 -3.95
C ALA A 209 20.78 -11.68 -5.00
N ARG A 210 21.23 -12.36 -6.07
CA ARG A 210 20.34 -12.93 -7.08
C ARG A 210 19.48 -14.06 -6.50
N LEU A 211 20.06 -14.98 -5.72
CA LEU A 211 19.33 -16.08 -5.08
C LEU A 211 18.27 -15.57 -4.09
N ALA A 212 18.63 -14.59 -3.27
CA ALA A 212 17.69 -13.94 -2.36
C ALA A 212 16.55 -13.25 -3.13
N ALA A 213 16.87 -12.54 -4.21
CA ALA A 213 15.87 -11.90 -5.06
C ALA A 213 14.95 -12.93 -5.73
N THR A 214 15.48 -14.00 -6.32
CA THR A 214 14.65 -15.04 -6.94
C THR A 214 13.72 -15.70 -5.93
N ALA A 215 14.20 -16.01 -4.72
CA ALA A 215 13.38 -16.64 -3.69
C ALA A 215 12.25 -15.71 -3.22
N GLY A 216 12.54 -14.43 -2.96
CA GLY A 216 11.52 -13.46 -2.58
C GLY A 216 10.52 -13.19 -3.71
N THR A 217 10.99 -13.11 -4.96
CA THR A 217 10.12 -12.90 -6.13
C THR A 217 9.25 -14.13 -6.39
N ALA A 218 9.73 -15.34 -6.10
CA ALA A 218 8.95 -16.57 -6.23
C ALA A 218 7.74 -16.59 -5.31
N VAL A 219 7.82 -16.01 -4.10
CA VAL A 219 6.67 -15.85 -3.19
C VAL A 219 5.58 -14.99 -3.85
N ILE A 220 6.00 -13.90 -4.50
CA ILE A 220 5.07 -12.99 -5.19
C ILE A 220 4.53 -13.66 -6.45
N ALA A 221 5.36 -14.35 -7.22
CA ALA A 221 4.92 -15.11 -8.39
C ALA A 221 3.91 -16.19 -8.00
N LEU A 222 4.14 -16.91 -6.89
CA LEU A 222 3.18 -17.88 -6.36
C LEU A 222 1.86 -17.19 -6.01
N SER A 223 1.91 -16.03 -5.36
CA SER A 223 0.72 -15.20 -5.13
C SER A 223 0.02 -14.84 -6.43
N VAL A 224 0.73 -14.28 -7.42
CA VAL A 224 0.13 -13.90 -8.70
C VAL A 224 -0.49 -15.12 -9.39
N VAL A 225 0.19 -16.27 -9.41
CA VAL A 225 -0.23 -17.45 -10.17
C VAL A 225 -1.37 -18.19 -9.47
N VAL A 226 -1.24 -18.48 -8.17
CA VAL A 226 -2.25 -19.23 -7.41
C VAL A 226 -3.52 -18.42 -7.23
N LEU A 227 -3.39 -17.11 -7.01
CA LEU A 227 -4.54 -16.24 -6.71
C LEU A 227 -5.24 -15.74 -7.96
N SER A 228 -4.53 -15.63 -9.10
CA SER A 228 -5.15 -15.27 -10.38
C SER A 228 -5.80 -16.46 -11.10
N TYR A 229 -5.64 -17.70 -10.62
CA TYR A 229 -6.22 -18.88 -11.26
C TYR A 229 -7.63 -19.15 -10.71
N HIS A 230 -8.65 -18.89 -11.54
CA HIS A 230 -10.06 -19.01 -11.14
C HIS A 230 -10.44 -20.36 -10.52
N SER A 231 -9.86 -21.48 -10.95
CA SER A 231 -10.17 -22.80 -10.37
C SER A 231 -9.54 -23.02 -8.99
N ALA A 232 -8.37 -22.42 -8.70
CA ALA A 232 -7.81 -22.43 -7.36
C ALA A 232 -8.60 -21.52 -6.42
N ALA A 233 -9.06 -20.37 -6.92
CA ALA A 233 -9.99 -19.50 -6.20
C ALA A 233 -11.34 -20.21 -5.94
N ALA A 234 -11.87 -20.96 -6.91
CA ALA A 234 -13.10 -21.75 -6.76
C ALA A 234 -12.96 -22.93 -5.79
N ALA A 235 -11.84 -23.67 -5.84
CA ALA A 235 -11.58 -24.75 -4.89
C ALA A 235 -11.38 -24.24 -3.45
N LEU A 236 -10.80 -23.05 -3.28
CA LEU A 236 -10.74 -22.35 -1.99
C LEU A 236 -12.11 -21.79 -1.56
N GLN A 237 -13.02 -21.51 -2.51
CA GLN A 237 -14.39 -21.06 -2.25
C GLN A 237 -15.32 -22.21 -1.80
N GLU A 238 -15.11 -23.43 -2.29
CA GLU A 238 -15.89 -24.61 -1.89
C GLU A 238 -15.60 -25.09 -0.45
N PHE A 239 -14.50 -24.64 0.15
CA PHE A 239 -14.14 -24.98 1.53
C PHE A 239 -14.89 -24.07 2.52
N SER A 240 -16.20 -24.29 2.66
CA SER A 240 -17.04 -23.63 3.68
C SER A 240 -17.46 -24.66 4.74
N PRO A 241 -16.91 -24.62 5.96
CA PRO A 241 -17.47 -25.40 7.06
C PRO A 241 -18.82 -24.80 7.46
N ASP A 242 -19.83 -25.66 7.61
CA ASP A 242 -21.23 -25.30 7.84
C ASP A 242 -21.42 -24.21 8.92
N GLY A 243 -21.99 -23.07 8.49
CA GLY A 243 -22.69 -22.06 9.29
C GLY A 243 -22.14 -21.68 10.67
N GLY A 244 -21.22 -20.71 10.72
CA GLY A 244 -20.80 -20.07 11.98
C GLY A 244 -19.81 -18.92 11.73
N PHE A 245 -19.31 -18.24 12.78
CA PHE A 245 -18.25 -17.22 12.68
C PHE A 245 -16.98 -17.70 11.92
N LEU A 246 -16.83 -19.02 11.72
CA LEU A 246 -15.75 -19.67 10.98
C LEU A 246 -16.14 -20.16 9.56
N SER A 247 -17.35 -19.85 9.06
CA SER A 247 -17.69 -19.98 7.63
C SER A 247 -17.15 -18.81 6.79
N GLU A 248 -16.68 -17.75 7.46
CA GLU A 248 -16.12 -16.54 6.88
C GLU A 248 -14.65 -16.57 6.35
N PRO A 249 -13.73 -17.50 6.70
CA PRO A 249 -12.33 -17.40 6.28
C PRO A 249 -12.12 -17.58 4.78
N GLY A 250 -13.00 -18.34 4.10
CA GLY A 250 -13.03 -18.44 2.64
C GLY A 250 -13.44 -17.11 1.98
N ASP A 251 -14.42 -16.40 2.57
CA ASP A 251 -14.83 -15.06 2.13
C ASP A 251 -13.78 -13.99 2.47
N LEU A 252 -13.07 -14.15 3.58
CA LEU A 252 -11.96 -13.30 4.00
C LEU A 252 -10.78 -13.44 3.04
N LEU A 253 -10.42 -14.68 2.70
CA LEU A 253 -9.43 -14.94 1.66
C LEU A 253 -9.93 -14.37 0.33
N ARG A 254 -11.16 -14.69 -0.10
CA ARG A 254 -11.78 -14.14 -1.31
C ARG A 254 -11.69 -12.62 -1.37
N GLN A 255 -12.06 -11.90 -0.31
CA GLN A 255 -11.97 -10.45 -0.27
C GLN A 255 -10.55 -9.95 -0.21
N TRP A 256 -9.68 -10.59 0.57
CA TRP A 256 -8.29 -10.22 0.66
C TRP A 256 -7.57 -10.41 -0.70
N LEU A 257 -7.99 -11.40 -1.50
CA LEU A 257 -7.57 -11.64 -2.89
C LEU A 257 -8.19 -10.65 -3.89
N LEU A 258 -9.48 -10.34 -3.77
CA LEU A 258 -10.17 -9.33 -4.58
C LEU A 258 -9.61 -7.92 -4.32
N LEU A 259 -9.26 -7.60 -3.07
CA LEU A 259 -8.55 -6.37 -2.68
C LEU A 259 -7.13 -6.31 -3.26
N GLY A 260 -6.54 -7.48 -3.49
CA GLY A 260 -5.29 -7.69 -4.20
C GLY A 260 -5.34 -7.30 -5.68
N ALA A 261 -6.54 -7.14 -6.26
CA ALA A 261 -6.77 -6.89 -7.68
C ALA A 261 -6.05 -7.87 -8.63
N TRP A 262 -5.79 -9.09 -8.14
CA TRP A 262 -5.30 -10.21 -8.94
C TRP A 262 -6.48 -10.84 -9.70
N SER A 263 -7.15 -10.06 -10.55
CA SER A 263 -8.33 -10.52 -11.29
C SER A 263 -7.94 -11.23 -12.58
N GLY A 264 -8.10 -12.55 -12.70
CA GLY A 264 -7.81 -13.26 -13.95
C GLY A 264 -8.58 -12.66 -15.16
N PRO A 265 -8.03 -12.76 -16.39
CA PRO A 265 -8.71 -12.28 -17.58
C PRO A 265 -10.04 -13.04 -17.80
N GLU A 266 -11.16 -12.33 -17.79
CA GLU A 266 -12.47 -12.87 -18.15
C GLU A 266 -12.54 -13.04 -19.66
N GLY A 267 -12.31 -14.25 -20.17
CA GLY A 267 -12.77 -14.71 -21.50
C GLY A 267 -12.40 -13.89 -22.75
N GLY A 268 -11.51 -12.90 -22.65
CA GLY A 268 -11.21 -11.95 -23.73
C GLY A 268 -10.27 -12.49 -24.83
N PRO A 269 -10.18 -11.79 -25.96
CA PRO A 269 -9.25 -12.13 -27.06
C PRO A 269 -7.80 -12.26 -26.58
N LEU A 270 -7.01 -13.12 -27.24
CA LEU A 270 -5.62 -13.47 -26.87
C LEU A 270 -4.71 -12.26 -26.60
N GLY A 271 -4.94 -11.13 -27.29
CA GLY A 271 -4.21 -9.89 -27.08
C GLY A 271 -4.39 -9.29 -25.68
N GLU A 272 -5.62 -9.24 -25.18
CA GLU A 272 -5.93 -8.73 -23.83
C GLU A 272 -5.36 -9.65 -22.75
N TRP A 273 -5.39 -10.96 -23.00
CA TRP A 273 -4.77 -11.96 -22.12
C TRP A 273 -3.25 -11.79 -22.03
N LEU A 274 -2.56 -11.61 -23.17
CA LEU A 274 -1.12 -11.37 -23.21
C LEU A 274 -0.75 -10.06 -22.53
N LEU A 275 -1.55 -9.01 -22.73
CA LEU A 275 -1.34 -7.71 -22.11
C LEU A 275 -1.51 -7.75 -20.59
N TYR A 276 -2.53 -8.46 -20.13
CA TYR A 276 -2.76 -8.73 -18.71
C TYR A 276 -1.52 -9.42 -18.11
N ARG A 277 -1.02 -10.48 -18.75
CA ARG A 277 0.18 -11.20 -18.30
C ARG A 277 1.47 -10.40 -18.43
N ALA A 278 1.58 -9.52 -19.41
CA ALA A 278 2.74 -8.63 -19.56
C ALA A 278 2.87 -7.69 -18.34
N SER A 279 1.75 -7.25 -17.78
CA SER A 279 1.75 -6.45 -16.55
C SER A 279 2.19 -7.27 -15.32
N ASP A 280 1.77 -8.55 -15.20
CA ASP A 280 2.25 -9.44 -14.13
C ASP A 280 3.77 -9.66 -14.22
N VAL A 281 4.28 -9.85 -15.45
CA VAL A 281 5.72 -9.99 -15.71
C VAL A 281 6.45 -8.70 -15.34
N LEU A 282 5.90 -7.52 -15.69
CA LEU A 282 6.49 -6.23 -15.33
C LEU A 282 6.61 -6.09 -13.80
N LEU A 283 5.55 -6.42 -13.06
CA LEU A 283 5.58 -6.46 -11.60
C LEU A 283 6.72 -7.35 -11.08
N LEU A 284 6.81 -8.59 -11.57
CA LEU A 284 7.83 -9.54 -11.12
C LEU A 284 9.24 -9.07 -11.46
N VAL A 285 9.45 -8.47 -12.64
CA VAL A 285 10.74 -7.90 -13.06
C VAL A 285 11.13 -6.73 -12.16
N VAL A 286 10.21 -5.81 -11.90
CA VAL A 286 10.45 -4.66 -11.01
C VAL A 286 10.81 -5.13 -9.60
N VAL A 287 10.06 -6.09 -9.06
CA VAL A 287 10.31 -6.61 -7.71
C VAL A 287 11.63 -7.37 -7.65
N TRP A 288 11.90 -8.25 -8.61
CA TRP A 288 13.16 -8.97 -8.67
C TRP A 288 14.36 -8.03 -8.75
N TRP A 289 14.27 -7.00 -9.60
CA TRP A 289 15.31 -6.00 -9.76
C TRP A 289 15.53 -5.21 -8.46
N ALA A 290 14.44 -4.77 -7.83
CA ALA A 290 14.50 -4.07 -6.55
C ALA A 290 15.12 -4.95 -5.47
N LEU A 291 14.63 -6.18 -5.24
CA LEU A 291 15.16 -7.11 -4.25
C LEU A 291 16.62 -7.49 -4.49
N ARG A 292 17.06 -7.53 -5.76
CA ARG A 292 18.45 -7.78 -6.13
C ARG A 292 19.37 -6.62 -5.74
N THR A 293 18.90 -5.38 -5.88
CA THR A 293 19.70 -4.17 -5.62
C THR A 293 19.63 -3.71 -4.16
N LEU A 294 18.53 -4.03 -3.48
CA LEU A 294 18.23 -3.58 -2.11
C LEU A 294 19.34 -3.87 -1.10
N PRO A 295 19.92 -5.10 -1.03
CA PRO A 295 20.97 -5.41 -0.06
C PRO A 295 22.21 -4.53 -0.19
N GLY A 296 22.57 -4.13 -1.42
CA GLY A 296 23.72 -3.26 -1.68
C GLY A 296 23.43 -1.76 -1.50
N LEU A 297 22.16 -1.35 -1.61
CA LEU A 297 21.74 0.04 -1.36
C LEU A 297 21.56 0.33 0.14
N LEU A 298 21.11 -0.67 0.90
CA LEU A 298 20.95 -0.54 2.34
C LEU A 298 22.31 -0.42 3.05
N THR A 299 22.32 0.42 4.08
CA THR A 299 23.45 0.51 5.02
C THR A 299 23.63 -0.78 5.82
N ARG A 300 22.54 -1.50 6.10
CA ARG A 300 22.53 -2.86 6.68
C ARG A 300 21.29 -3.62 6.22
N ALA A 301 21.48 -4.82 5.70
CA ALA A 301 20.39 -5.74 5.29
C ALA A 301 19.76 -6.44 6.52
N THR A 302 19.02 -5.69 7.33
CA THR A 302 18.22 -6.23 8.44
C THR A 302 16.87 -6.71 7.94
N LEU A 303 16.28 -7.72 8.59
CA LEU A 303 14.94 -8.23 8.27
C LEU A 303 13.87 -7.12 8.14
N PRO A 304 13.70 -6.16 9.07
CA PRO A 304 12.69 -5.11 8.91
C PRO A 304 12.96 -4.18 7.72
N ALA A 305 14.23 -3.90 7.41
CA ALA A 305 14.60 -3.04 6.27
C ALA A 305 14.38 -3.75 4.93
N MET A 306 14.69 -5.04 4.87
CA MET A 306 14.42 -5.89 3.70
C MET A 306 12.93 -6.09 3.49
N ALA A 307 12.16 -6.33 4.57
CA ALA A 307 10.71 -6.46 4.52
C ALA A 307 10.01 -5.17 4.08
N ALA A 308 10.34 -4.02 4.69
CA ALA A 308 9.82 -2.73 4.27
C ALA A 308 10.22 -2.40 2.82
N GLY A 309 11.46 -2.68 2.44
CA GLY A 309 11.94 -2.51 1.07
C GLY A 309 11.24 -3.39 0.05
N ALA A 310 10.95 -4.64 0.39
CA ALA A 310 10.20 -5.58 -0.43
C ALA A 310 8.74 -5.14 -0.60
N VAL A 311 8.08 -4.69 0.46
CA VAL A 311 6.74 -4.07 0.40
C VAL A 311 6.76 -2.86 -0.54
N CYS A 312 7.73 -1.96 -0.40
CA CYS A 312 7.86 -0.80 -1.29
C CYS A 312 8.06 -1.24 -2.75
N ALA A 313 8.91 -2.25 -2.99
CA ALA A 313 9.14 -2.79 -4.32
C ALA A 313 7.87 -3.41 -4.94
N THR A 314 7.07 -4.14 -4.15
CA THR A 314 5.80 -4.71 -4.61
C THR A 314 4.78 -3.64 -4.95
N VAL A 315 4.66 -2.58 -4.13
CA VAL A 315 3.77 -1.46 -4.41
C VAL A 315 4.20 -0.72 -5.67
N LEU A 316 5.50 -0.47 -5.87
CA LEU A 316 6.01 0.13 -7.11
C LEU A 316 5.78 -0.75 -8.34
N GLY A 317 5.95 -2.07 -8.21
CA GLY A 317 5.65 -3.03 -9.27
C GLY A 317 4.17 -3.01 -9.65
N LEU A 318 3.27 -2.91 -8.67
CA LEU A 318 1.82 -2.79 -8.90
C LEU A 318 1.49 -1.47 -9.62
N LEU A 319 2.03 -0.35 -9.15
CA LEU A 319 1.82 0.96 -9.78
C LEU A 319 2.35 0.98 -11.23
N ALA A 320 3.54 0.41 -11.48
CA ALA A 320 4.09 0.30 -12.84
C ALA A 320 3.19 -0.55 -13.75
N SER A 321 2.64 -1.64 -13.22
CA SER A 321 1.73 -2.54 -13.94
C SER A 321 0.40 -1.86 -14.24
N GLN A 322 -0.13 -1.07 -13.30
CA GLN A 322 -1.33 -0.26 -13.49
C GLN A 322 -1.11 0.82 -14.56
N LEU A 323 0.01 1.53 -14.51
CA LEU A 323 0.37 2.52 -15.52
C LEU A 323 0.53 1.90 -16.92
N LEU A 324 1.13 0.71 -17.02
CA LEU A 324 1.23 0.00 -18.30
C LEU A 324 -0.16 -0.39 -18.84
N ARG A 325 -1.06 -0.87 -17.97
CA ARG A 325 -2.43 -1.20 -18.36
C ARG A 325 -3.18 0.03 -18.86
N ILE A 326 -3.06 1.16 -18.16
CA ILE A 326 -3.64 2.43 -18.59
C ILE A 326 -3.08 2.85 -19.96
N ALA A 327 -1.75 2.73 -20.16
CA ALA A 327 -1.11 3.15 -21.40
C ALA A 327 -1.46 2.26 -22.61
N VAL A 328 -1.63 0.95 -22.43
CA VAL A 328 -1.77 0.01 -23.56
C VAL A 328 -3.22 -0.41 -23.83
N VAL A 329 -4.09 -0.45 -22.82
CA VAL A 329 -5.51 -0.81 -23.03
C VAL A 329 -6.31 0.36 -23.65
N GLN A 330 -5.86 1.61 -23.54
CA GLN A 330 -6.74 2.78 -23.69
C GLN A 330 -6.16 3.94 -24.53
N ALA A 331 -5.88 3.68 -25.82
CA ALA A 331 -5.71 4.74 -26.83
C ALA A 331 -7.06 5.24 -27.38
N GLY A 332 -8.07 5.41 -26.50
CA GLY A 332 -9.43 5.84 -26.86
C GLY A 332 -9.79 7.19 -26.22
N PRO A 333 -10.21 8.22 -26.99
CA PRO A 333 -10.41 9.58 -26.49
C PRO A 333 -11.69 9.83 -25.65
N GLN A 334 -12.46 8.79 -25.31
CA GLN A 334 -13.82 8.94 -24.76
C GLN A 334 -13.96 8.77 -23.25
N GLN A 335 -12.98 8.22 -22.54
CA GLN A 335 -13.02 8.04 -21.08
C GLN A 335 -11.97 8.96 -20.44
N GLY A 336 -12.35 9.75 -19.44
CA GLY A 336 -11.51 10.80 -18.87
C GLY A 336 -10.36 10.27 -18.00
N LEU A 337 -9.28 11.08 -17.85
CA LEU A 337 -8.12 10.79 -16.99
C LEU A 337 -8.49 10.40 -15.55
N LEU A 338 -9.60 10.93 -15.04
CA LEU A 338 -10.08 10.66 -13.69
C LEU A 338 -10.57 9.20 -13.58
N HIS A 339 -11.47 8.74 -14.46
CA HIS A 339 -11.98 7.36 -14.47
C HIS A 339 -10.87 6.29 -14.48
N PHE A 340 -9.72 6.60 -15.09
CA PHE A 340 -8.58 5.69 -15.15
C PHE A 340 -7.73 5.66 -13.88
N SER A 341 -7.66 6.77 -13.14
CA SER A 341 -7.03 6.78 -11.83
C SER A 341 -7.84 6.02 -10.79
N ALA A 342 -9.10 5.65 -11.06
CA ALA A 342 -9.93 4.88 -10.13
C ALA A 342 -9.26 3.55 -9.69
N GLY A 343 -8.41 2.95 -10.55
CA GLY A 343 -7.67 1.72 -10.23
C GLY A 343 -6.35 1.91 -9.48
N ILE A 344 -5.86 3.15 -9.31
CA ILE A 344 -4.53 3.42 -8.75
C ILE A 344 -4.49 3.08 -7.25
N GLY A 345 -3.48 2.29 -6.86
CA GLY A 345 -3.34 1.84 -5.47
C GLY A 345 -4.12 0.56 -5.16
N ASN A 346 -4.76 -0.05 -6.15
CA ASN A 346 -5.27 -1.41 -6.02
C ASN A 346 -4.13 -2.41 -5.75
N GLY A 347 -4.40 -3.42 -4.92
CA GLY A 347 -3.42 -4.44 -4.57
C GLY A 347 -2.44 -4.09 -3.45
N VAL A 348 -2.44 -2.86 -2.92
CA VAL A 348 -1.54 -2.47 -1.79
C VAL A 348 -1.72 -3.36 -0.54
N PRO A 349 -2.93 -3.80 -0.13
CA PRO A 349 -3.07 -4.75 0.97
C PRO A 349 -2.37 -6.10 0.70
N ALA A 350 -2.47 -6.61 -0.53
CA ALA A 350 -1.77 -7.83 -0.93
C ALA A 350 -0.25 -7.63 -1.00
N ALA A 351 0.18 -6.45 -1.48
CA ALA A 351 1.59 -6.06 -1.47
C ALA A 351 2.16 -6.01 -0.05
N LEU A 352 1.37 -5.64 0.96
CA LEU A 352 1.81 -5.64 2.35
C LEU A 352 2.15 -7.05 2.82
N THR A 353 1.26 -8.03 2.71
CA THR A 353 1.54 -9.37 3.25
C THR A 353 2.55 -10.13 2.39
N PHE A 354 2.39 -10.15 1.06
CA PHE A 354 3.28 -10.88 0.17
C PHE A 354 4.63 -10.17 0.04
N GLY A 355 4.68 -8.85 0.11
CA GLY A 355 5.92 -8.09 0.19
C GLY A 355 6.66 -8.34 1.50
N LEU A 356 5.97 -8.39 2.65
CA LEU A 356 6.58 -8.77 3.93
C LEU A 356 7.14 -10.20 3.88
N ALA A 357 6.37 -11.16 3.38
CA ALA A 357 6.79 -12.55 3.23
C ALA A 357 7.98 -12.69 2.27
N ALA A 358 7.92 -12.03 1.10
CA ALA A 358 9.01 -12.00 0.13
C ALA A 358 10.29 -11.40 0.72
N GLY A 359 10.18 -10.30 1.47
CA GLY A 359 11.32 -9.69 2.15
C GLY A 359 11.90 -10.59 3.25
N ALA A 360 11.06 -11.27 4.02
CA ALA A 360 11.51 -12.24 5.03
C ALA A 360 12.29 -13.40 4.38
N VAL A 361 11.72 -14.03 3.34
CA VAL A 361 12.35 -15.12 2.57
C VAL A 361 13.64 -14.66 1.90
N ALA A 362 13.65 -13.49 1.27
CA ALA A 362 14.87 -12.94 0.68
C ALA A 362 15.96 -12.72 1.74
N THR A 363 15.59 -12.25 2.94
CA THR A 363 16.55 -12.04 4.03
C THR A 363 17.10 -13.36 4.56
N THR A 364 16.27 -14.40 4.73
CA THR A 364 16.73 -15.71 5.21
C THR A 364 17.66 -16.36 4.20
N VAL A 365 17.30 -16.37 2.92
CA VAL A 365 18.15 -16.90 1.84
C VAL A 365 19.47 -16.15 1.73
N LEU A 366 19.44 -14.81 1.86
CA LEU A 366 20.66 -14.00 1.86
C LEU A 366 21.59 -14.38 3.01
N ARG A 367 21.04 -14.53 4.23
CA ARG A 367 21.82 -14.93 5.42
C ARG A 367 22.40 -16.33 5.29
N LEU A 368 21.64 -17.27 4.74
CA LEU A 368 22.11 -18.65 4.51
C LEU A 368 23.23 -18.68 3.46
N SER A 369 23.06 -17.93 2.37
CA SER A 369 24.05 -17.85 1.29
C SER A 369 25.37 -17.22 1.73
N LEU A 370 25.33 -16.22 2.62
CA LEU A 370 26.52 -15.58 3.17
C LEU A 370 27.25 -16.45 4.19
N ARG A 371 26.52 -17.30 4.94
CA ARG A 371 27.12 -18.24 5.90
C ARG A 371 27.82 -19.42 5.22
N GLY A 372 27.35 -19.83 4.04
CA GLY A 372 27.92 -20.93 3.26
C GLY A 372 29.08 -20.53 2.34
N ALA A 373 29.50 -19.26 2.32
CA ALA A 373 30.63 -18.84 1.50
C ALA A 373 31.95 -19.31 2.15
N PRO A 374 32.76 -20.15 1.48
CA PRO A 374 34.02 -20.60 2.03
C PRO A 374 34.96 -19.40 2.24
N ASN A 375 35.60 -19.34 3.42
CA ASN A 375 36.63 -18.37 3.73
C ASN A 375 37.82 -18.54 2.77
N ALA A 376 37.87 -17.74 1.71
CA ALA A 376 39.04 -17.66 0.81
C ALA A 376 40.29 -17.06 1.49
N ALA A 377 40.28 -16.87 2.82
CA ALA A 377 41.39 -16.34 3.60
C ALA A 377 42.20 -17.43 4.34
N ALA A 378 41.90 -18.72 4.12
CA ALA A 378 42.64 -19.83 4.73
C ALA A 378 43.75 -20.43 3.84
N GLU A 379 43.90 -19.98 2.59
CA GLU A 379 44.99 -20.40 1.69
C GLU A 379 45.89 -19.20 1.35
N ALA A 380 46.63 -18.73 2.34
CA ALA A 380 47.96 -18.18 2.09
C ALA A 380 48.94 -19.20 2.68
N PRO A 381 49.50 -20.13 1.89
CA PRO A 381 50.63 -20.90 2.37
C PRO A 381 51.78 -19.92 2.64
N ASN A 382 52.28 -19.96 3.88
CA ASN A 382 53.57 -19.40 4.24
C ASN A 382 54.63 -19.91 3.25
N ALA A 383 54.99 -19.09 2.26
CA ALA A 383 56.23 -19.24 1.51
C ALA A 383 57.27 -18.34 2.19
N ALA A 384 57.79 -18.84 3.31
CA ALA A 384 59.06 -18.43 3.87
C ALA A 384 59.98 -19.66 3.83
N ALA A 385 60.88 -19.68 2.85
CA ALA A 385 62.18 -20.35 2.86
C ALA A 385 63.00 -19.81 1.69
#